data_AF-A0A2D9S9J7-F1
#
_entry.id   AF-A0A2D9S9J7-F1
#
_cell.length_a   1.000
_cell.length_b   1.000
_cell.length_c   1.000
_cell.angle_alpha   90.00
_cell.angle_beta   90.00
_cell.angle_gamma   90.00
#
_symmetry.space_group_name_H-M   'P 1'
#
loop_
_entity.id
_entity.type
_entity.pdbx_description
1 polymer ?
#
loop_
_entity_poly.entity_id
_entity_poly.type
_entity_poly.pdbx_seq_one_letter_code
_entity_poly.pdbx_strand_id
1 'polypeptide(L)'
;MQAKPTDLNPVDERLLELQNEVREHFGWGLQADIESALDLVAKVDDSEIEAWSKPWRAKTVASLHRRLVLRDTKVAILGAAITTEEVEQILESNTLLIAADGSCGVLDTLPNSVAERAWSRLVCIVSDADGGDGTIAAVKRGVPVILHAHGDNTQSWAELLELASSQRSPPPLVLTHQTPESIEGMHNPGGFTDG
;
A
#
# COMPACT_ATOMS: atom_id res chain seq x y z
N MET A 1 10.03 -21.60 -10.89
CA MET A 1 8.59 -21.71 -10.61
C MET A 1 7.87 -20.70 -11.48
N GLN A 2 6.70 -21.02 -12.03
CA GLN A 2 5.89 -20.05 -12.76
C GLN A 2 5.29 -19.06 -11.74
N ALA A 3 5.51 -17.76 -11.93
CA ALA A 3 4.96 -16.73 -11.05
C ALA A 3 3.44 -16.86 -10.98
N LYS A 4 2.86 -16.88 -9.76
CA LYS A 4 1.41 -16.90 -9.64
C LYS A 4 0.88 -15.50 -9.99
N PRO A 5 -0.33 -15.38 -10.55
CA PRO A 5 -0.96 -14.09 -10.82
C PRO A 5 -1.19 -13.22 -9.56
N THR A 6 -1.00 -13.78 -8.37
CA THR A 6 -1.10 -13.11 -7.07
C THR A 6 0.23 -12.65 -6.51
N ASP A 7 1.34 -12.96 -7.17
CA ASP A 7 2.67 -12.60 -6.71
C ASP A 7 3.06 -11.26 -7.33
N LEU A 8 3.22 -10.23 -6.50
CA LEU A 8 3.72 -8.93 -6.92
C LEU A 8 5.24 -8.99 -7.08
N ASN A 9 5.69 -9.56 -8.20
CA ASN A 9 7.09 -9.65 -8.58
C ASN A 9 7.56 -8.38 -9.29
N PRO A 10 8.86 -8.08 -9.27
CA PRO A 10 9.39 -6.96 -10.02
C PRO A 10 9.19 -7.19 -11.51
N VAL A 11 8.72 -6.14 -12.20
CA VAL A 11 8.57 -6.15 -13.66
C VAL A 11 9.92 -6.05 -14.38
N ASP A 12 10.96 -5.61 -13.66
CA ASP A 12 12.33 -5.45 -14.14
C ASP A 12 13.30 -5.57 -12.96
N GLU A 13 14.40 -6.32 -13.11
CA GLU A 13 15.41 -6.51 -12.07
C GLU A 13 16.05 -5.19 -11.63
N ARG A 14 16.12 -4.19 -12.52
CA ARG A 14 16.64 -2.85 -12.20
C ARG A 14 15.87 -2.15 -11.07
N LEU A 15 14.62 -2.55 -10.83
CA LEU A 15 13.84 -2.02 -9.70
C LEU A 15 14.35 -2.53 -8.35
N LEU A 16 14.93 -3.73 -8.30
CA LEU A 16 15.60 -4.24 -7.09
C LEU A 16 16.98 -3.59 -6.92
N GLU A 17 17.67 -3.33 -8.03
CA GLU A 17 18.96 -2.61 -8.00
C GLU A 17 18.76 -1.19 -7.45
N LEU A 18 17.71 -0.49 -7.87
CA LEU A 18 17.37 0.84 -7.38
C LEU A 18 17.18 0.88 -5.86
N GLN A 19 16.59 -0.16 -5.26
CA GLN A 19 16.45 -0.24 -3.79
C GLN A 19 17.82 -0.21 -3.09
N ASN A 20 18.81 -0.89 -3.66
CA ASN A 20 20.17 -0.89 -3.11
C ASN A 20 20.85 0.46 -3.30
N GLU A 21 20.71 1.08 -4.47
CA GLU A 21 21.26 2.41 -4.76
C GLU A 21 20.71 3.47 -3.81
N VAL A 22 19.40 3.45 -3.56
CA VAL A 22 18.75 4.42 -2.67
C VAL A 22 19.12 4.17 -1.22
N ARG A 23 19.15 2.89 -0.78
CA ARG A 23 19.64 2.53 0.55
C ARG A 23 21.07 3.03 0.78
N GLU A 24 21.96 2.84 -0.19
CA GLU A 24 23.34 3.33 -0.13
C GLU A 24 23.39 4.87 -0.10
N HIS A 25 22.58 5.54 -0.92
CA HIS A 25 22.53 7.00 -0.99
C HIS A 25 22.13 7.66 0.33
N PHE A 26 21.09 7.14 0.99
CA PHE A 26 20.59 7.68 2.26
C PHE A 26 21.28 7.07 3.50
N GLY A 27 22.11 6.04 3.32
CA GLY A 27 22.79 5.36 4.42
C GLY A 27 21.85 4.49 5.27
N TRP A 28 20.74 4.04 4.70
CA TRP A 28 19.79 3.16 5.38
C TRP A 28 20.36 1.76 5.57
N GLY A 29 20.04 1.12 6.70
CA GLY A 29 20.56 -0.19 7.03
C GLY A 29 19.68 -1.31 6.48
N LEU A 30 20.24 -2.23 5.68
CA LEU A 30 19.50 -3.42 5.21
C LEU A 30 18.93 -4.24 6.38
N GLN A 31 19.66 -4.29 7.50
CA GLN A 31 19.21 -5.02 8.69
C GLN A 31 17.90 -4.45 9.26
N ALA A 32 17.72 -3.12 9.21
CA ALA A 32 16.48 -2.49 9.69
C ALA A 32 15.29 -2.85 8.79
N ASP A 33 15.48 -2.90 7.46
CA ASP A 33 14.44 -3.37 6.53
C ASP A 33 14.05 -4.83 6.80
N ILE A 34 15.04 -5.69 7.07
CA ILE A 34 14.83 -7.11 7.40
C ILE A 34 14.04 -7.26 8.69
N GLU A 35 14.46 -6.57 9.75
CA GLU A 35 13.76 -6.60 11.04
C GLU A 35 12.33 -6.09 10.90
N SER A 36 12.13 -4.94 10.24
CA SER A 36 10.80 -4.40 10.00
C SER A 36 9.91 -5.36 9.21
N ALA A 37 10.44 -6.05 8.20
CA ALA A 37 9.64 -6.96 7.38
C ALA A 37 9.23 -8.21 8.15
N LEU A 38 10.16 -8.80 8.91
CA LEU A 38 9.90 -9.97 9.74
C LEU A 38 8.91 -9.65 10.88
N ASP A 39 9.08 -8.49 11.53
CA ASP A 39 8.18 -8.06 12.60
C ASP A 39 6.78 -7.73 12.07
N LEU A 40 6.69 -7.06 10.91
CA LEU A 40 5.41 -6.74 10.27
C LEU A 40 4.64 -8.01 9.92
N VAL A 41 5.27 -8.98 9.24
CA VAL A 41 4.58 -10.22 8.86
C VAL A 41 4.21 -11.05 10.08
N ALA A 42 5.05 -11.11 11.11
CA ALA A 42 4.75 -11.80 12.36
C ALA A 42 3.53 -11.16 13.05
N LYS A 43 3.50 -9.83 13.21
CA LYS A 43 2.38 -9.12 13.85
C LYS A 43 1.05 -9.35 13.11
N VAL A 44 1.09 -9.43 11.78
CA VAL A 44 -0.11 -9.69 10.95
C VAL A 44 -0.53 -11.15 11.01
N ASP A 45 0.42 -12.09 10.91
CA ASP A 45 0.13 -13.54 10.92
C ASP A 45 -0.32 -14.03 12.31
N ASP A 46 0.14 -13.40 13.40
CA ASP A 46 -0.30 -13.67 14.78
C ASP A 46 -1.67 -13.05 15.11
N SER A 47 -2.25 -12.27 14.21
CA SER A 47 -3.57 -11.68 14.41
C SER A 47 -4.71 -12.67 14.12
N GLU A 48 -5.78 -12.60 14.91
CA GLU A 48 -6.99 -13.39 14.70
C GLU A 48 -7.92 -12.79 13.62
N ILE A 49 -7.43 -11.84 12.81
CA ILE A 49 -8.22 -11.14 11.80
C ILE A 49 -8.19 -11.93 10.50
N GLU A 50 -9.31 -12.59 10.18
CA GLU A 50 -9.40 -13.46 9.00
C GLU A 50 -8.99 -12.75 7.69
N ALA A 51 -9.41 -11.49 7.53
CA ALA A 51 -9.11 -10.65 6.35
C ALA A 51 -7.61 -10.39 6.16
N TRP A 52 -6.79 -10.61 7.18
CA TRP A 52 -5.34 -10.42 7.16
C TRP A 52 -4.57 -11.70 6.92
N SER A 53 -5.21 -12.87 7.01
CA SER A 53 -4.56 -14.17 6.75
C SER A 53 -3.98 -14.27 5.34
N LYS A 54 -2.92 -15.09 5.15
CA LYS A 54 -2.26 -15.31 3.85
C LYS A 54 -3.24 -15.57 2.68
N PRO A 55 -4.26 -16.44 2.78
CA PRO A 55 -5.22 -16.65 1.69
C PRO A 55 -6.02 -15.40 1.33
N TRP A 56 -6.39 -14.60 2.33
CA TRP A 56 -7.12 -13.35 2.12
C TRP A 56 -6.22 -12.25 1.55
N ARG A 57 -4.94 -12.16 1.96
CA ARG A 57 -3.96 -11.27 1.31
C ARG A 57 -3.80 -11.60 -0.18
N ALA A 58 -3.64 -12.88 -0.53
CA ALA A 58 -3.58 -13.32 -1.92
C ALA A 58 -4.88 -13.03 -2.72
N LYS A 59 -6.04 -13.19 -2.08
CA LYS A 59 -7.35 -12.82 -2.67
C LYS A 59 -7.46 -11.32 -2.90
N THR A 60 -6.92 -10.49 -2.01
CA THR A 60 -6.85 -9.04 -2.17
C THR A 60 -6.01 -8.69 -3.39
N VAL A 61 -4.81 -9.26 -3.55
CA VAL A 61 -3.99 -9.05 -4.76
C VAL A 61 -4.75 -9.45 -6.03
N ALA A 62 -5.38 -10.62 -6.05
CA ALA A 62 -6.17 -11.09 -7.20
C ALA A 62 -7.33 -10.13 -7.54
N SER A 63 -7.98 -9.55 -6.52
CA SER A 63 -9.07 -8.58 -6.70
C SER A 63 -8.56 -7.27 -7.28
N LEU A 64 -7.45 -6.74 -6.75
CA LEU A 64 -6.78 -5.54 -7.24
C LEU A 64 -6.33 -5.73 -8.70
N HIS A 65 -5.64 -6.82 -9.00
CA HIS A 65 -5.20 -7.15 -10.36
C HIS A 65 -6.36 -7.23 -11.36
N ARG A 66 -7.49 -7.84 -10.97
CA ARG A 66 -8.69 -7.88 -11.82
C ARG A 66 -9.27 -6.49 -12.11
N ARG A 67 -9.24 -5.59 -11.12
CA ARG A 67 -9.81 -4.24 -11.23
C ARG A 67 -8.91 -3.28 -12.00
N LEU A 68 -7.60 -3.40 -11.79
CA LEU A 68 -6.60 -2.42 -12.25
C LEU A 68 -5.88 -2.84 -13.54
N VAL A 69 -5.75 -4.14 -13.81
CA VAL A 69 -4.93 -4.66 -14.92
C VAL A 69 -5.77 -5.39 -15.97
N LEU A 70 -6.69 -6.26 -15.56
CA LEU A 70 -7.46 -7.09 -16.50
C LEU A 70 -8.63 -6.37 -17.18
N ARG A 71 -8.99 -5.18 -16.70
CA ARG A 71 -10.06 -4.36 -17.28
C ARG A 71 -9.43 -3.17 -17.98
N ASP A 72 -10.01 -2.80 -19.12
CA ASP A 72 -9.69 -1.53 -19.76
C ASP A 72 -10.26 -0.39 -18.89
N THR A 73 -9.47 0.07 -17.94
CA THR A 73 -9.85 1.09 -16.96
C THR A 73 -8.65 1.99 -16.72
N LYS A 74 -8.87 3.30 -16.80
CA LYS A 74 -7.84 4.28 -16.46
C LYS A 74 -7.57 4.23 -14.96
N VAL A 75 -6.29 4.27 -14.61
CA VAL A 75 -5.82 4.35 -13.23
C VAL A 75 -4.98 5.61 -13.09
N ALA A 76 -5.29 6.42 -12.08
CA ALA A 76 -4.47 7.55 -11.67
C ALA A 76 -3.78 7.22 -10.33
N ILE A 77 -2.50 7.55 -10.25
CA ILE A 77 -1.70 7.40 -9.03
C ILE A 77 -1.55 8.79 -8.43
N LEU A 78 -2.04 8.96 -7.20
CA LEU A 78 -1.95 10.20 -6.45
C LEU A 78 -0.60 10.19 -5.70
N GLY A 79 0.27 11.14 -6.01
CA GLY A 79 1.52 11.38 -5.28
C GLY A 79 1.36 12.51 -4.26
N ALA A 80 2.39 12.75 -3.45
CA ALA A 80 2.37 13.72 -2.33
C ALA A 80 2.00 15.17 -2.73
N ALA A 81 2.25 15.57 -3.97
CA ALA A 81 2.00 16.93 -4.46
C ALA A 81 0.63 17.14 -5.14
N ILE A 82 -0.26 16.14 -5.11
CA ILE A 82 -1.58 16.21 -5.75
C ILE A 82 -2.43 17.36 -5.21
N THR A 83 -3.13 18.08 -6.09
CA THR A 83 -4.08 19.15 -5.70
C THR A 83 -5.54 18.73 -5.85
N THR A 84 -6.44 19.50 -5.24
CA THR A 84 -7.90 19.32 -5.38
C THR A 84 -8.36 19.44 -6.83
N GLU A 85 -7.80 20.40 -7.59
CA GLU A 85 -8.16 20.64 -8.98
C GLU A 85 -7.76 19.46 -9.88
N GLU A 86 -6.58 18.88 -9.64
CA GLU A 86 -6.12 17.68 -10.35
C GLU A 86 -7.03 16.49 -10.05
N VAL A 87 -7.43 16.30 -8.80
CA VAL A 87 -8.39 15.24 -8.43
C VAL A 87 -9.73 15.47 -9.12
N GLU A 88 -10.27 16.69 -9.13
CA GLU A 88 -11.52 17.00 -9.81
C GLU A 88 -11.45 16.68 -11.31
N GLN A 89 -10.35 17.02 -11.99
CA GLN A 89 -10.11 16.68 -13.40
C GLN A 89 -10.06 15.17 -13.63
N ILE A 90 -9.36 14.41 -12.77
CA ILE A 90 -9.34 12.94 -12.85
C ILE A 90 -10.77 12.38 -12.74
N LEU A 91 -11.59 12.97 -11.86
CA LEU A 91 -12.95 12.52 -11.59
C LEU A 91 -13.96 12.82 -12.71
N GLU A 92 -13.63 13.64 -13.70
CA GLU A 92 -14.46 13.86 -14.90
C GLU A 92 -14.66 12.57 -15.72
N SER A 93 -13.75 11.61 -15.58
CA SER A 93 -13.80 10.30 -16.20
C SER A 93 -14.04 9.19 -15.16
N ASN A 94 -14.28 7.95 -15.59
CA ASN A 94 -14.41 6.81 -14.67
C ASN A 94 -13.05 6.22 -14.25
N THR A 95 -12.09 7.08 -13.92
CA THR A 95 -10.73 6.70 -13.54
C THR A 95 -10.69 6.19 -12.10
N LEU A 96 -10.02 5.07 -11.89
CA LEU A 96 -9.74 4.51 -10.57
C LEU A 96 -8.52 5.19 -9.95
N LEU A 97 -8.51 5.32 -8.63
CA LEU A 97 -7.43 5.99 -7.90
C LEU A 97 -6.61 4.98 -7.10
N ILE A 98 -5.31 5.18 -7.08
CA ILE A 98 -4.37 4.59 -6.11
C ILE A 98 -3.67 5.77 -5.45
N ALA A 99 -3.55 5.77 -4.13
CA ALA A 99 -2.82 6.82 -3.43
C ALA A 99 -1.51 6.28 -2.88
N ALA A 100 -0.42 7.02 -3.11
CA ALA A 100 0.82 6.85 -2.37
C ALA A 100 0.65 7.53 -1.01
N ASP A 101 0.75 6.72 0.03
CA ASP A 101 0.78 7.08 1.42
C ASP A 101 -0.30 8.12 1.81
N GLY A 102 0.08 9.24 2.42
CA GLY A 102 -0.83 10.27 2.91
C GLY A 102 -1.54 11.08 1.82
N SER A 103 -1.22 10.88 0.54
CA SER A 103 -1.74 11.71 -0.56
C SER A 103 -3.26 11.65 -0.71
N CYS A 104 -3.91 10.58 -0.25
CA CYS A 104 -5.36 10.50 -0.19
C CYS A 104 -6.01 11.49 0.79
N GLY A 105 -5.25 12.16 1.66
CA GLY A 105 -5.74 13.24 2.51
C GLY A 105 -6.36 14.40 1.73
N VAL A 106 -5.91 14.64 0.48
CA VAL A 106 -6.52 15.65 -0.41
C VAL A 106 -8.02 15.39 -0.64
N LEU A 107 -8.45 14.12 -0.59
CA LEU A 107 -9.84 13.75 -0.85
C LEU A 107 -10.81 14.31 0.21
N ASP A 108 -10.35 14.45 1.45
CA ASP A 108 -11.14 15.02 2.55
C ASP A 108 -11.21 16.56 2.50
N THR A 109 -10.44 17.20 1.62
CA THR A 109 -10.49 18.66 1.38
C THR A 109 -11.47 19.05 0.27
N LEU A 110 -11.99 18.07 -0.48
CA LEU A 110 -12.96 18.28 -1.54
C LEU A 110 -14.37 18.55 -0.99
N PRO A 111 -15.27 19.21 -1.76
CA PRO A 111 -16.68 19.30 -1.39
C PRO A 111 -17.31 17.92 -1.19
N ASN A 112 -18.18 17.75 -0.18
CA ASN A 112 -18.70 16.45 0.26
C ASN A 112 -19.12 15.49 -0.86
N SER A 113 -19.88 15.94 -1.86
CA SER A 113 -20.32 15.07 -2.96
C SER A 113 -19.19 14.61 -3.87
N VAL A 114 -18.16 15.45 -4.02
CA VAL A 114 -16.95 15.15 -4.79
C VAL A 114 -16.04 14.23 -3.98
N ALA A 115 -15.88 14.48 -2.68
CA ALA A 115 -15.11 13.66 -1.75
C ALA A 115 -15.64 12.21 -1.72
N GLU A 116 -16.96 12.01 -1.52
CA GLU A 116 -17.58 10.68 -1.52
C GLU A 116 -17.34 9.94 -2.84
N ARG A 117 -17.47 10.66 -3.98
CA ARG A 117 -17.17 10.10 -5.30
C ARG A 117 -15.69 9.71 -5.42
N ALA A 118 -14.78 10.53 -4.91
CA ALA A 118 -13.35 10.26 -4.96
C ALA A 118 -12.98 9.04 -4.11
N TRP A 119 -13.44 9.00 -2.86
CA TRP A 119 -13.26 7.85 -1.96
C TRP A 119 -13.84 6.56 -2.54
N SER A 120 -15.00 6.62 -3.22
CA SER A 120 -15.58 5.44 -3.89
C SER A 120 -14.71 4.89 -5.04
N ARG A 121 -13.82 5.72 -5.61
CA ARG A 121 -12.91 5.37 -6.69
C ARG A 121 -11.50 5.02 -6.21
N LEU A 122 -11.18 5.28 -4.96
CA LEU A 122 -9.92 4.86 -4.35
C LEU A 122 -9.91 3.34 -4.14
N VAL A 123 -9.02 2.66 -4.86
CA VAL A 123 -8.97 1.20 -4.94
C VAL A 123 -8.12 0.61 -3.83
N CYS A 124 -6.98 1.25 -3.55
CA CYS A 124 -6.07 0.93 -2.48
C CYS A 124 -5.14 2.13 -2.22
N ILE A 125 -4.47 2.11 -1.07
CA ILE A 125 -3.31 2.94 -0.80
C ILE A 125 -2.05 2.06 -0.77
N VAL A 126 -0.89 2.65 -1.07
CA VAL A 126 0.43 2.04 -0.88
C VAL A 126 1.18 2.90 0.11
N SER A 127 1.60 2.35 1.24
CA SER A 127 2.08 3.16 2.37
C SER A 127 2.96 2.32 3.27
N ASP A 128 4.02 2.90 3.82
CA ASP A 128 4.76 2.39 4.96
C ASP A 128 4.24 2.92 6.32
N ALA A 129 3.07 3.57 6.25
CA ALA A 129 2.21 4.07 7.32
C ALA A 129 2.58 5.41 7.97
N ASP A 130 3.47 6.21 7.40
CA ASP A 130 3.82 7.53 7.96
C ASP A 130 3.01 8.72 7.40
N GLY A 131 2.12 8.50 6.43
CA GLY A 131 1.29 9.52 5.77
C GLY A 131 0.20 10.23 6.59
N GLY A 132 0.22 10.06 7.91
CA GLY A 132 -0.63 10.79 8.84
C GLY A 132 -2.14 10.65 8.58
N ASP A 133 -2.85 11.78 8.60
CA ASP A 133 -4.31 11.82 8.57
C ASP A 133 -4.92 11.18 7.32
N GLY A 134 -4.23 11.25 6.17
CA GLY A 134 -4.68 10.61 4.93
C GLY A 134 -4.72 9.09 5.06
N THR A 135 -3.62 8.49 5.52
CA THR A 135 -3.50 7.05 5.76
C THR A 135 -4.52 6.57 6.80
N ILE A 136 -4.70 7.34 7.89
CA ILE A 136 -5.73 7.08 8.92
C ILE A 136 -7.14 7.12 8.33
N ALA A 137 -7.44 8.11 7.48
CA ALA A 137 -8.73 8.27 6.82
C ALA A 137 -9.06 7.09 5.90
N ALA A 138 -8.08 6.59 5.15
CA ALA A 138 -8.21 5.41 4.30
C ALA A 138 -8.50 4.14 5.11
N VAL A 139 -7.77 3.92 6.21
CA VAL A 139 -7.99 2.77 7.11
C VAL A 139 -9.39 2.80 7.73
N LYS A 140 -9.83 3.96 8.23
CA LYS A 140 -11.19 4.11 8.81
C LYS A 140 -12.30 3.84 7.80
N ARG A 141 -12.04 4.05 6.51
CA ARG A 141 -12.97 3.77 5.41
C ARG A 141 -12.88 2.33 4.88
N GLY A 142 -11.97 1.51 5.42
CA GLY A 142 -11.80 0.13 5.00
C GLY A 142 -11.15 -0.02 3.63
N VAL A 143 -10.43 1.02 3.15
CA VAL A 143 -9.69 0.97 1.88
C VAL A 143 -8.56 -0.05 2.01
N PRO A 144 -8.37 -0.97 1.04
CA PRO A 144 -7.25 -1.90 1.06
C PRO A 144 -5.90 -1.17 1.16
N VAL A 145 -5.01 -1.69 2.01
CA VAL A 145 -3.68 -1.13 2.24
C VAL A 145 -2.63 -2.10 1.71
N ILE A 146 -1.81 -1.63 0.77
CA ILE A 146 -0.54 -2.28 0.42
C ILE A 146 0.49 -1.70 1.39
N LEU A 147 0.71 -2.43 2.48
CA LEU A 147 1.53 -1.98 3.61
C LEU A 147 2.99 -2.39 3.37
N HIS A 148 3.88 -1.41 3.32
CA HIS A 148 5.31 -1.60 3.09
C HIS A 148 6.07 -1.63 4.42
N ALA A 149 6.93 -2.64 4.60
CA ALA A 149 7.87 -2.67 5.70
C ALA A 149 9.11 -1.84 5.35
N HIS A 150 9.30 -0.74 6.07
CA HIS A 150 10.48 0.12 5.97
C HIS A 150 11.16 0.23 7.35
N GLY A 151 12.49 0.11 7.39
CA GLY A 151 13.25 0.07 8.64
C GLY A 151 13.04 1.28 9.57
N ASP A 152 12.82 2.46 9.00
CA ASP A 152 12.64 3.71 9.74
C ASP A 152 11.19 3.92 10.24
N ASN A 153 10.22 3.16 9.71
CA ASN A 153 8.79 3.38 9.94
C ASN A 153 8.10 2.23 10.72
N THR A 154 8.89 1.50 11.52
CA THR A 154 8.40 0.40 12.36
C THR A 154 7.29 0.79 13.33
N GLN A 155 7.44 1.94 13.99
CA GLN A 155 6.41 2.47 14.88
C GLN A 155 5.14 2.86 14.10
N SER A 156 5.30 3.49 12.94
CA SER A 156 4.20 3.98 12.11
C SER A 156 3.29 2.84 11.65
N TRP A 157 3.83 1.76 11.08
CA TRP A 157 2.99 0.64 10.67
C TRP A 157 2.43 -0.14 11.86
N ALA A 158 3.14 -0.19 13.00
CA ALA A 158 2.64 -0.85 14.19
C ALA A 158 1.40 -0.14 14.76
N GLU A 159 1.41 1.20 14.81
CA GLU A 159 0.28 2.04 15.23
C GLU A 159 -0.87 1.96 14.22
N LEU A 160 -0.57 1.93 12.91
CA LEU A 160 -1.59 1.76 11.88
C LEU A 160 -2.31 0.41 12.00
N LEU A 161 -1.59 -0.68 12.26
CA LEU A 161 -2.19 -2.00 12.50
C LEU A 161 -3.06 -2.01 13.77
N GLU A 162 -2.65 -1.31 14.82
CA GLU A 162 -3.47 -1.18 16.03
C GLU A 162 -4.78 -0.43 15.72
N LEU A 163 -4.71 0.70 15.03
CA LEU A 163 -5.89 1.41 14.55
C LEU A 163 -6.77 0.52 13.67
N ALA A 164 -6.18 -0.16 12.69
CA ALA A 164 -6.89 -0.98 11.71
C ALA A 164 -7.59 -2.18 12.38
N SER A 165 -6.93 -2.84 13.34
CA SER A 165 -7.48 -3.95 14.10
C SER A 165 -8.65 -3.54 15.01
N SER A 166 -8.67 -2.28 15.47
CA SER A 166 -9.77 -1.74 16.27
C SER A 166 -11.03 -1.41 15.46
N GLN A 167 -10.94 -1.39 14.13
CA GLN A 167 -12.10 -1.12 13.28
C GLN A 167 -13.07 -2.30 13.29
N ARG A 168 -14.37 -2.01 13.21
CA ARG A 168 -15.41 -3.06 13.11
C ARG A 168 -15.19 -4.00 11.93
N SER A 169 -14.63 -3.48 10.84
CA SER A 169 -14.24 -4.24 9.66
C SER A 169 -12.84 -3.78 9.26
N PRO A 170 -11.78 -4.45 9.76
CA PRO A 170 -10.40 -4.09 9.41
C PRO A 170 -10.19 -4.08 7.89
N PRO A 171 -9.42 -3.11 7.34
CA PRO A 171 -9.13 -3.07 5.92
C PRO A 171 -8.36 -4.32 5.47
N PRO A 172 -8.55 -4.80 4.23
CA PRO A 172 -7.71 -5.84 3.66
C PRO A 172 -6.25 -5.37 3.54
N LEU A 173 -5.30 -6.26 3.79
CA LEU A 173 -3.88 -5.98 3.69
C LEU A 173 -3.20 -6.76 2.56
N VAL A 174 -2.18 -6.17 1.97
CA VAL A 174 -1.14 -6.81 1.18
C VAL A 174 0.19 -6.33 1.75
N LEU A 175 1.11 -7.25 2.07
CA LEU A 175 2.38 -6.88 2.69
C LEU A 175 3.48 -6.83 1.65
N THR A 176 4.29 -5.78 1.69
CA THR A 176 5.45 -5.62 0.81
C THR A 176 6.72 -5.28 1.60
N HIS A 177 7.88 -5.55 1.00
CA HIS A 177 9.20 -5.30 1.60
C HIS A 177 10.23 -5.00 0.50
N GLN A 178 11.41 -4.53 0.91
CA GLN A 178 12.54 -4.20 0.02
C GLN A 178 13.84 -5.00 0.33
N THR A 179 13.68 -6.17 0.93
CA THR A 179 14.80 -7.07 1.28
C THR A 179 15.12 -8.02 0.12
N PRO A 180 16.39 -8.49 -0.01
CA PRO A 180 16.80 -9.36 -1.11
C PRO A 180 16.28 -10.80 -0.99
N GLU A 181 15.96 -11.25 0.22
CA GLU A 181 15.45 -12.59 0.47
C GLU A 181 13.92 -12.61 0.41
N SER A 182 13.35 -13.68 -0.12
CA SER A 182 11.90 -13.87 -0.14
C SER A 182 11.36 -14.10 1.28
N ILE A 183 10.31 -13.37 1.66
CA ILE A 183 9.62 -13.55 2.95
C ILE A 183 8.23 -14.14 2.67
N GLU A 184 7.90 -15.25 3.31
CA GLU A 184 6.62 -15.92 3.09
C GLU A 184 5.44 -15.02 3.48
N GLY A 185 4.51 -14.81 2.55
CA GLY A 185 3.30 -14.01 2.81
C GLY A 185 3.51 -12.50 2.62
N MET A 186 4.66 -12.08 2.10
CA MET A 186 4.95 -10.73 1.63
C MET A 186 5.42 -10.75 0.16
N HIS A 187 5.54 -9.56 -0.44
CA HIS A 187 6.04 -9.38 -1.81
C HIS A 187 7.14 -8.32 -1.89
N ASN A 188 8.13 -8.52 -2.77
CA ASN A 188 9.06 -7.45 -3.16
C ASN A 188 8.84 -7.12 -4.65
N PRO A 189 8.03 -6.11 -4.98
CA PRO A 189 7.81 -5.69 -6.36
C PRO A 189 8.95 -4.81 -6.93
N GLY A 190 9.97 -4.46 -6.14
CA GLY A 190 11.03 -3.53 -6.52
C GLY A 190 10.57 -2.06 -6.59
N GLY A 191 11.54 -1.14 -6.59
CA GLY A 191 11.31 0.29 -6.87
C GLY A 191 10.71 1.12 -5.73
N PHE A 192 10.27 0.49 -4.64
CA PHE A 192 9.86 1.16 -3.41
C PHE A 192 11.07 1.48 -2.56
N THR A 193 11.20 2.73 -2.12
CA THR A 193 12.35 3.17 -1.33
C THR A 193 11.98 3.95 -0.08
N ASP A 194 10.79 4.55 0.02
CA ASP A 194 10.34 5.31 1.18
C ASP A 194 8.85 5.08 1.53
N GLY A 195 8.22 4.02 0.99
CA GLY A 195 6.79 3.71 1.20
C GLY A 195 5.90 3.78 -0.04
#